data_AF-A0AAU6ZBV8-F1
#
_entry.id   AF-A0AAU6ZBV8-F1
#
_cell.length_a   1.000
_cell.length_b   1.000
_cell.length_c   1.000
_cell.angle_alpha   90.00
_cell.angle_beta   90.00
_cell.angle_gamma   90.00
#
_symmetry.space_group_name_H-M   'P 1'
#
loop_
_entity.id
_entity.type
_entity.pdbx_description
1 polymer ?
#
loop_
_entity_poly.entity_id
_entity_poly.type
_entity_poly.pdbx_seq_one_letter_code
_entity_poly.pdbx_strand_id
1 'polypeptide(L)'
;MACQPRFSQFQKSLGIAKNILADRLRALVEQGILTQRSNDGGTRSHYLLTERGRDLFTILLGLRQWGERNAFGPGEQHSVLVENATGTPVPPLRPASTAGTELDAATTHVRKVNP
;
A
#
# COMPACT_ATOMS: atom_id res chain seq x y z
N MET A 1 -3.28 -3.22 -18.73
CA MET A 1 -4.45 -3.92 -18.16
C MET A 1 -4.12 -4.38 -16.76
N ALA A 2 -4.65 -3.73 -15.73
CA ALA A 2 -4.44 -4.19 -14.35
C ALA A 2 -5.23 -5.50 -14.12
N CYS A 3 -4.53 -6.58 -13.75
CA CYS A 3 -5.18 -7.82 -13.35
C CYS A 3 -6.01 -7.53 -12.08
N GLN A 4 -7.33 -7.54 -12.19
CA GLN A 4 -8.22 -7.24 -11.07
C GLN A 4 -8.22 -8.42 -10.09
N PRO A 5 -7.65 -8.27 -8.88
CA PRO A 5 -7.41 -9.40 -8.01
C PRO A 5 -8.72 -9.96 -7.48
N ARG A 6 -8.86 -11.28 -7.63
CA ARG A 6 -9.98 -12.08 -7.08
C ARG A 6 -9.65 -12.57 -5.68
N PHE A 7 -10.66 -12.94 -4.91
CA PHE A 7 -10.49 -13.56 -3.59
C PHE A 7 -9.46 -14.72 -3.61
N SER A 8 -9.57 -15.62 -4.59
CA SER A 8 -8.65 -16.76 -4.72
C SER A 8 -7.21 -16.37 -5.04
N GLN A 9 -6.99 -15.22 -5.68
CA GLN A 9 -5.63 -14.70 -5.93
C GLN A 9 -5.03 -14.12 -4.65
N PHE A 10 -5.81 -13.39 -3.84
CA PHE A 10 -5.36 -12.97 -2.50
C PHE A 10 -5.04 -14.17 -1.62
N GLN A 11 -5.91 -15.17 -1.58
CA GLN A 11 -5.70 -16.36 -0.77
C GLN A 11 -4.44 -17.12 -1.19
N LYS A 12 -4.24 -17.31 -2.50
CA LYS A 12 -3.03 -17.98 -3.04
C LYS A 12 -1.76 -17.19 -2.75
N SER A 13 -1.82 -15.86 -2.83
CA SER A 13 -0.64 -15.00 -2.66
C SER A 13 -0.26 -14.78 -1.19
N LEU A 14 -1.23 -14.71 -0.29
CA LEU A 14 -1.00 -14.33 1.10
C LEU A 14 -0.90 -15.53 2.05
N GLY A 15 -1.40 -16.71 1.65
CA GLY A 15 -1.37 -17.92 2.48
C GLY A 15 -2.21 -17.84 3.77
N ILE A 16 -3.06 -16.82 3.92
CA ILE A 16 -3.89 -16.64 5.12
C ILE A 16 -5.19 -17.46 5.06
N ALA A 17 -5.72 -17.80 6.23
CA ALA A 17 -6.98 -18.51 6.37
C ALA A 17 -8.15 -17.76 5.71
N LYS A 18 -9.08 -18.50 5.09
CA LYS A 18 -10.18 -17.93 4.29
C LYS A 18 -11.07 -16.96 5.07
N ASN A 19 -11.43 -17.32 6.31
CA ASN A 19 -12.24 -16.49 7.20
C ASN A 19 -11.54 -15.15 7.50
N ILE A 20 -10.27 -15.20 7.90
CA ILE A 20 -9.47 -14.01 8.19
C ILE A 20 -9.32 -13.13 6.95
N LEU A 21 -9.09 -13.72 5.77
CA LEU A 21 -9.05 -12.96 4.51
C LEU A 21 -10.38 -12.28 4.21
N ALA A 22 -11.49 -13.00 4.35
CA ALA A 22 -12.82 -12.47 4.09
C ALA A 22 -13.14 -11.29 5.01
N ASP A 23 -12.82 -11.41 6.30
CA ASP A 23 -13.04 -10.34 7.28
C ASP A 23 -12.17 -9.12 6.99
N ARG A 24 -10.89 -9.31 6.64
CA ARG A 24 -10.00 -8.20 6.25
C ARG A 24 -10.47 -7.50 4.97
N LEU A 25 -10.87 -8.25 3.95
CA LEU A 25 -11.38 -7.66 2.71
C LEU A 25 -12.70 -6.92 2.94
N ARG A 26 -13.60 -7.46 3.78
CA ARG A 26 -14.83 -6.77 4.17
C ARG A 26 -14.52 -5.44 4.87
N ALA A 27 -13.62 -5.45 5.85
CA ALA A 27 -13.21 -4.23 6.54
C ALA A 27 -12.62 -3.19 5.59
N LEU A 28 -11.78 -3.60 4.62
CA LEU A 28 -11.24 -2.68 3.62
C LEU A 28 -12.32 -2.11 2.67
N VAL A 29 -13.37 -2.88 2.38
CA VAL A 29 -14.53 -2.39 1.61
C VAL A 29 -15.36 -1.41 2.44
N GLU A 30 -15.66 -1.72 3.69
CA GLU A 30 -16.41 -0.86 4.61
C GLU A 30 -15.70 0.48 4.85
N GLN A 31 -14.37 0.48 4.90
CA GLN A 31 -13.57 1.71 5.00
C GLN A 31 -13.41 2.44 3.65
N GLY A 32 -13.99 1.93 2.57
CA GLY A 32 -13.91 2.55 1.25
C GLY A 32 -12.51 2.54 0.64
N ILE A 33 -11.64 1.63 1.08
CA ILE A 33 -10.30 1.41 0.50
C ILE A 33 -10.41 0.51 -0.73
N LEU A 34 -11.29 -0.48 -0.66
CA LEU A 34 -11.65 -1.35 -1.77
C LEU A 34 -13.11 -1.15 -2.16
N THR A 35 -13.43 -1.43 -3.41
CA THR A 35 -14.79 -1.64 -3.88
C THR A 35 -14.93 -3.06 -4.41
N GLN A 36 -16.06 -3.69 -4.12
CA GLN A 36 -16.40 -5.03 -4.60
C GLN A 36 -17.30 -4.90 -5.83
N ARG A 37 -16.86 -5.44 -6.98
CA ARG A 37 -17.66 -5.52 -8.21
C ARG A 37 -18.05 -6.97 -8.48
N SER A 38 -19.34 -7.23 -8.61
CA SER A 38 -19.85 -8.49 -9.15
C SER A 38 -19.72 -8.48 -10.66
N ASN A 39 -19.31 -9.59 -11.26
CA ASN A 39 -19.30 -9.72 -12.71
C ASN A 39 -20.73 -9.98 -13.19
N ASP A 40 -21.18 -9.28 -14.23
CA ASP A 40 -22.51 -9.48 -14.81
C ASP A 40 -22.66 -10.94 -15.27
N GLY A 41 -23.40 -11.74 -14.50
CA GLY A 41 -23.64 -13.16 -14.76
C GLY A 41 -22.77 -14.17 -14.00
N GLY A 42 -21.93 -13.77 -13.04
CA GLY A 42 -21.10 -14.70 -12.27
C GLY A 42 -21.06 -14.45 -10.75
N THR A 43 -20.99 -15.52 -9.95
CA THR A 43 -20.87 -15.50 -8.47
C THR A 43 -19.53 -14.95 -7.96
N ARG A 44 -18.65 -14.48 -8.85
CA ARG A 44 -17.26 -14.15 -8.50
C ARG A 44 -17.08 -12.64 -8.43
N SER A 45 -16.74 -12.15 -7.24
CA SER A 45 -16.47 -10.73 -7.02
C SER A 45 -14.99 -10.38 -7.23
N HIS A 46 -14.77 -9.20 -7.79
CA HIS A 46 -13.46 -8.56 -7.94
C HIS A 46 -13.32 -7.44 -6.90
N TYR A 47 -12.10 -7.28 -6.37
CA TYR A 47 -11.78 -6.19 -5.45
C TYR A 47 -10.89 -5.18 -6.18
N LEU A 48 -11.33 -3.92 -6.20
CA LEU A 48 -10.62 -2.83 -6.86
C LEU A 48 -10.28 -1.77 -5.84
N LEU A 49 -9.09 -1.17 -5.95
CA LEU A 49 -8.75 0.01 -5.16
C LEU A 49 -9.65 1.17 -5.55
N THR A 50 -10.16 1.87 -4.53
CA THR A 50 -10.76 3.20 -4.69
C THR A 50 -9.66 4.26 -4.84
N GLU A 51 -10.03 5.51 -5.01
CA GLU A 51 -9.07 6.64 -4.93
C GLU A 51 -8.40 6.69 -3.54
N ARG A 52 -9.20 6.69 -2.48
CA ARG A 52 -8.73 6.59 -1.08
C ARG A 52 -7.76 5.42 -0.85
N GLY A 53 -8.03 4.27 -1.47
CA GLY A 53 -7.14 3.12 -1.38
C GLY A 53 -5.81 3.30 -2.13
N ARG A 54 -5.80 4.05 -3.24
CA ARG A 54 -4.56 4.39 -3.95
C ARG A 54 -3.70 5.35 -3.14
N ASP A 55 -4.30 6.29 -2.41
CA ASP A 55 -3.58 7.24 -1.55
C ASP A 55 -2.74 6.54 -0.45
N LEU A 56 -3.14 5.33 -0.05
CA LEU A 56 -2.39 4.53 0.92
C LEU A 56 -1.02 4.06 0.39
N PHE A 57 -0.76 4.14 -0.92
CA PHE A 57 0.51 3.71 -1.51
C PHE A 57 1.70 4.39 -0.82
N THR A 58 1.63 5.70 -0.60
CA THR A 58 2.70 6.49 0.04
C THR A 58 2.99 6.01 1.46
N ILE A 59 1.95 5.69 2.22
CA ILE A 59 2.07 5.18 3.60
C ILE A 59 2.72 3.79 3.59
N LEU A 60 2.24 2.90 2.70
CA LEU A 60 2.78 1.54 2.56
C LEU A 60 4.23 1.53 2.08
N LEU A 61 4.61 2.45 1.19
CA LEU A 61 5.99 2.64 0.75
C LEU A 61 6.88 3.07 1.91
N GLY A 62 6.45 4.06 2.70
CA GLY A 62 7.17 4.51 3.89
C GLY A 62 7.39 3.37 4.88
N LEU A 63 6.34 2.59 5.17
CA LEU A 63 6.42 1.43 6.06
C LEU A 63 7.37 0.36 5.53
N ARG A 64 7.29 0.04 4.24
CA ARG A 64 8.22 -0.90 3.58
C ARG A 64 9.66 -0.46 3.75
N GLN A 65 9.98 0.78 3.36
CA GLN A 65 11.35 1.29 3.42
C GLN A 65 11.88 1.38 4.86
N TRP A 66 11.00 1.66 5.83
CA TRP A 66 11.37 1.56 7.25
C TRP A 66 11.72 0.12 7.63
N GLY A 67 10.92 -0.88 7.20
CA GLY A 67 11.17 -2.29 7.44
C GLY A 67 12.49 -2.76 6.81
N GLU A 68 12.76 -2.40 5.56
CA GLU A 68 14.02 -2.71 4.86
C GLU A 68 15.26 -2.24 5.64
N ARG A 69 15.16 -1.13 6.39
CA ARG A 69 16.28 -0.60 7.20
C ARG A 69 16.41 -1.20 8.59
N ASN A 70 15.31 -1.70 9.18
CA ASN A 70 15.25 -1.98 10.62
C ASN A 70 14.80 -3.40 10.98
N ALA A 71 14.20 -4.13 10.05
CA ALA A 71 13.57 -5.42 10.30
C ALA A 71 14.36 -6.62 9.74
N PHE A 72 15.54 -6.39 9.17
CA PHE A 72 16.38 -7.42 8.57
C PHE A 72 17.81 -7.36 9.13
N GLY A 73 18.42 -8.52 9.33
CA GLY A 73 19.81 -8.64 9.74
C GLY A 73 20.79 -8.27 8.60
N PRO A 74 22.08 -8.07 8.93
CA PRO A 74 23.11 -7.79 7.91
C PRO A 74 23.15 -8.91 6.84
N GLY A 75 22.92 -8.54 5.58
CA GLY A 75 22.94 -9.46 4.44
C GLY A 75 21.74 -10.40 4.33
N GLU A 76 20.74 -10.26 5.21
CA GLU A 76 19.49 -11.01 5.10
C GLU A 76 18.73 -10.59 3.83
N GLN A 77 18.25 -11.58 3.06
CA GLN A 77 17.53 -11.30 1.82
C GLN A 77 16.14 -10.75 2.11
N HIS A 78 15.78 -9.66 1.44
CA HIS A 78 14.44 -9.10 1.47
C HIS A 78 14.02 -8.63 0.08
N SER A 79 12.71 -8.47 -0.14
CA SER A 79 12.19 -7.87 -1.37
C SER A 79 12.39 -6.36 -1.38
N VAL A 80 12.66 -5.79 -2.54
CA VAL A 80 12.69 -4.33 -2.78
C VAL A 80 11.57 -3.93 -3.73
N LEU A 81 11.06 -2.72 -3.59
CA LEU A 81 10.12 -2.15 -4.56
C LEU A 81 10.89 -1.51 -5.71
N VAL A 82 10.54 -1.85 -6.94
CA VAL A 82 11.17 -1.32 -8.15
C VAL A 82 10.16 -0.65 -9.07
N GLU A 83 10.64 0.30 -9.87
CA GLU A 83 9.87 0.92 -10.95
C GLU A 83 9.61 -0.11 -12.07
N ASN A 84 8.37 -0.19 -12.54
CA ASN A 84 8.00 -1.15 -13.59
C ASN A 84 8.73 -0.89 -14.93
N ALA A 85 9.09 0.36 -15.23
CA ALA A 85 9.68 0.74 -16.51
C ALA A 85 11.18 0.43 -16.60
N THR A 86 11.90 0.55 -15.48
CA THR A 86 13.37 0.55 -15.43
C THR A 86 13.93 -0.59 -14.58
N GLY A 87 13.12 -1.15 -13.67
CA GLY A 87 13.57 -2.11 -12.67
C GLY A 87 14.44 -1.50 -11.57
N THR A 88 14.61 -0.17 -11.54
CA THR A 88 15.41 0.50 -10.51
C THR A 88 14.65 0.56 -9.18
N PRO A 89 15.34 0.44 -8.03
CA PRO A 89 14.71 0.59 -6.73
C PRO A 89 14.03 1.96 -6.60
N VAL A 90 12.83 1.97 -6.03
CA VAL A 90 12.10 3.22 -5.76
C VAL A 90 12.90 4.03 -4.73
N PRO A 91 13.21 5.31 -5.01
CA PRO A 91 13.99 6.15 -4.11
C PRO A 91 13.36 6.28 -2.71
N PRO A 92 14.17 6.53 -1.67
CA PRO A 92 13.66 6.77 -0.33
C PRO A 92 12.65 7.92 -0.29
N LEU A 93 11.54 7.71 0.43
CA LEU A 93 10.58 8.77 0.67
C LEU A 93 11.22 9.83 1.58
N ARG A 94 11.21 11.08 1.11
CA ARG A 94 11.74 12.25 1.79
C ARG A 94 10.75 13.39 1.66
N PRO A 95 10.18 13.90 2.78
CA PRO A 95 9.44 15.14 2.75
C PRO A 95 10.36 16.26 2.27
N ALA A 96 9.86 17.13 1.40
CA ALA A 96 10.60 18.26 0.89
C ALA A 96 9.74 19.52 0.89
N SER A 97 10.37 20.67 1.07
CA SER A 97 9.75 21.97 0.89
C SER A 97 9.42 22.21 -0.59
N THR A 98 8.66 23.26 -0.88
CA THR A 98 8.40 23.70 -2.27
C THR A 98 9.68 24.08 -3.03
N ALA A 99 10.77 24.38 -2.32
CA ALA A 99 12.09 24.65 -2.88
C ALA A 99 12.96 23.38 -3.04
N GLY A 100 12.47 22.21 -2.65
CA GLY A 100 13.19 20.94 -2.72
C GLY A 100 14.12 20.66 -1.54
N THR A 101 14.14 21.51 -0.51
CA THR A 101 14.91 21.25 0.72
C THR A 101 14.25 20.13 1.51
N GLU A 102 15.02 19.14 1.93
CA GLU A 102 14.53 18.05 2.79
C GLU A 102 13.97 18.62 4.11
N LEU A 103 12.85 18.03 4.56
CA LEU A 103 12.18 18.38 5.79
C LEU A 103 12.14 17.17 6.73
N ASP A 104 12.37 17.41 8.01
CA ASP A 104 12.33 16.40 9.06
C ASP A 104 11.61 16.91 10.32
N ALA A 105 11.68 16.14 11.41
CA ALA A 105 11.06 16.49 12.68
C ALA A 105 11.70 17.72 13.37
N ALA A 106 12.96 18.05 13.07
CA ALA A 106 13.66 19.21 13.62
C ALA A 106 13.37 20.49 12.83
N THR A 107 13.12 20.38 11.52
CA THR A 107 12.81 21.51 10.63
C THR A 107 11.31 21.76 10.45
N THR A 108 10.45 20.97 11.09
CA THR A 108 8.99 21.11 11.01
C THR A 108 8.35 21.22 12.39
N HIS A 109 7.18 21.86 12.45
CA HIS A 109 6.38 21.91 13.67
C HIS A 109 4.88 21.87 13.30
N VAL A 110 4.07 21.36 14.22
CA VAL A 110 2.61 21.32 14.04
C VAL A 110 2.03 22.64 14.52
N ARG A 111 1.37 23.38 13.62
CA ARG A 111 0.59 24.58 13.96
C ARG A 111 -0.89 24.27 13.86
N LYS A 112 -1.65 24.47 14.95
CA LYS A 112 -3.11 24.36 14.93
C LYS A 112 -3.68 25.52 14.11
N VAL A 113 -4.51 25.19 13.13
CA VAL A 113 -5.29 26.19 12.39
C VAL A 113 -6.63 26.29 13.12
N ASN A 114 -6.87 27.42 13.80
CA ASN A 114 -8.21 27.68 14.33
C ASN A 114 -9.16 27.93 13.15
N PRO A 115 -10.40 27.39 13.20
CA PRO A 115 -11.42 27.66 12.19
C PRO A 115 -11.81 29.14 12.14
#